data_AF-A0A8H5FXW3-F1
#
_entry.id   AF-A0A8H5FXW3-F1
#
_cell.length_a   1.000
_cell.length_b   1.000
_cell.length_c   1.000
_cell.angle_alpha   90.00
_cell.angle_beta   90.00
_cell.angle_gamma   90.00
#
_symmetry.space_group_name_H-M   'P 1'
#
loop_
_entity.id
_entity.type
_entity.pdbx_description
1 polymer ?
#
loop_
_entity_poly.entity_id
_entity_poly.type
_entity_poly.pdbx_seq_one_letter_code
_entity_poly.pdbx_strand_id
1 'polypeptide(L)'
;MSDPKSTSKKRKRDHEQSTVTVSSSNHVPGPLLAIYPAIQPPASISFKPYSRKRSRSDGSNDAEDIFIVGETDQVEFVTNEEESKRAAESGCRYIVALHNKRTGAISLLPSSKSPHVLQRTVKALKSIRTADAPTTAVYQQARTTLGETFGTKKAKAAIRAQERNKVDVNAMEGVMDYVMEGIEKGAEGLMTAGMSQEAKEAADNNRLIPPFSATATEPDGVYPLHNIIPENEWKALSTSAFDETTSDKERIALLPHSRSQWITAHMRVWGKPNSGKDRKKNLKLLLYISALLAFRNAVEKRDFNPDQLPERLSVLPNIVVDGLISRFTEKARSSTRSVALMACTHGDQGLAPPFCVHPPGVVDLTGNSNFFTP
;
A
#
# COMPACT_ATOMS: atom_id res chain seq x y z
N MET A 1 -25.08 -76.16 19.90
CA MET A 1 -26.38 -76.85 19.88
C MET A 1 -27.45 -75.77 19.96
N SER A 2 -27.87 -75.21 18.83
CA SER A 2 -29.11 -75.55 18.09
C SER A 2 -30.30 -74.70 18.56
N ASP A 3 -30.55 -73.59 17.86
CA ASP A 3 -31.74 -72.74 17.98
C ASP A 3 -33.04 -73.50 17.62
N PRO A 4 -34.16 -73.31 18.35
CA PRO A 4 -35.46 -73.79 17.89
C PRO A 4 -36.17 -72.76 17.00
N LYS A 5 -36.39 -73.14 15.73
CA LYS A 5 -37.26 -72.43 14.76
C LYS A 5 -38.73 -72.50 15.20
N SER A 6 -39.40 -71.36 15.33
CA SER A 6 -40.88 -71.29 15.40
C SER A 6 -41.44 -70.70 14.10
N THR A 7 -42.40 -71.39 13.49
CA THR A 7 -42.99 -71.11 12.18
C THR A 7 -44.20 -70.18 12.31
N SER A 8 -44.21 -69.06 11.59
CA SER A 8 -45.32 -68.10 11.58
C SER A 8 -46.47 -68.56 10.66
N LYS A 9 -47.62 -68.88 11.25
CA LYS A 9 -48.89 -69.08 10.51
C LYS A 9 -49.48 -67.72 10.08
N LYS A 10 -49.50 -67.46 8.78
CA LYS A 10 -50.09 -66.26 8.16
C LYS A 10 -51.62 -66.36 8.18
N ARG A 11 -52.31 -65.49 8.92
CA ARG A 11 -53.79 -65.37 8.94
C ARG A 11 -54.28 -64.69 7.66
N LYS A 12 -55.28 -65.28 7.01
CA LYS A 12 -56.02 -64.77 5.85
C LYS A 12 -56.98 -63.67 6.34
N ARG A 13 -56.92 -62.45 5.77
CA ARG A 13 -57.90 -61.38 6.03
C ARG A 13 -59.12 -61.62 5.15
N ASP A 14 -60.29 -61.74 5.76
CA ASP A 14 -61.58 -61.65 5.07
C ASP A 14 -61.79 -60.22 4.57
N HIS A 15 -62.28 -60.12 3.34
CA HIS A 15 -62.41 -58.87 2.60
C HIS A 15 -63.84 -58.35 2.73
N GLU A 16 -64.13 -57.63 3.82
CA GLU A 16 -65.32 -56.77 3.86
C GLU A 16 -65.05 -55.55 2.96
N GLN A 17 -65.81 -55.42 1.87
CA GLN A 17 -65.72 -54.28 0.96
C GLN A 17 -66.41 -53.07 1.59
N SER A 18 -65.64 -52.22 2.27
CA SER A 18 -66.10 -50.91 2.76
C SER A 18 -66.36 -49.96 1.59
N THR A 19 -67.57 -49.42 1.51
CA THR A 19 -67.97 -48.46 0.47
C THR A 19 -67.50 -47.05 0.83
N VAL A 20 -66.68 -46.45 -0.03
CA VAL A 20 -66.17 -45.08 0.17
C VAL A 20 -67.12 -44.11 -0.52
N THR A 21 -67.71 -43.19 0.25
CA THR A 21 -68.61 -42.15 -0.26
C THR A 21 -67.93 -40.80 -0.06
N VAL A 22 -67.53 -40.13 -1.14
CA VAL A 22 -66.92 -38.79 -1.04
C VAL A 22 -68.04 -37.77 -0.88
N SER A 23 -68.18 -37.17 0.30
CA SER A 23 -69.18 -36.14 0.56
C SER A 23 -68.53 -34.76 0.52
N SER A 24 -68.93 -33.93 -0.44
CA SER A 24 -68.53 -32.52 -0.53
C SER A 24 -69.36 -31.68 0.43
N SER A 25 -68.79 -31.27 1.57
CA SER A 25 -69.42 -30.25 2.43
C SER A 25 -69.10 -28.85 1.90
N ASN A 26 -70.12 -28.04 1.59
CA ASN A 26 -69.98 -26.68 1.04
C ASN A 26 -69.66 -25.60 2.10
N HIS A 27 -69.37 -25.98 3.35
CA HIS A 27 -69.07 -25.02 4.42
C HIS A 27 -67.59 -24.63 4.41
N VAL A 28 -67.32 -23.35 4.14
CA VAL A 28 -66.02 -22.71 4.31
C VAL A 28 -66.09 -21.81 5.55
N PRO A 29 -65.19 -21.97 6.54
CA PRO A 29 -64.19 -23.04 6.70
C PRO A 29 -64.81 -24.31 7.32
N GLY A 30 -64.53 -25.48 6.73
CA GLY A 30 -64.86 -26.78 7.31
C GLY A 30 -64.00 -27.11 8.55
N PRO A 31 -63.97 -28.37 9.03
CA PRO A 31 -63.15 -28.74 10.19
C PRO A 31 -61.66 -28.44 9.93
N LEU A 32 -61.01 -27.83 10.93
CA LEU A 32 -59.60 -27.45 10.92
C LEU A 32 -58.78 -28.41 11.78
N LEU A 33 -57.52 -28.64 11.39
CA LEU A 33 -56.58 -29.46 12.15
C LEU A 33 -55.70 -28.56 13.01
N ALA A 34 -55.89 -28.62 14.33
CA ALA A 34 -55.07 -27.89 15.29
C ALA A 34 -54.14 -28.86 16.04
N ILE A 35 -52.85 -28.51 16.11
CA ILE A 35 -51.83 -29.27 16.83
C ILE A 35 -51.42 -28.49 18.08
N TYR A 36 -51.44 -29.18 19.22
CA TYR A 36 -51.04 -28.64 20.52
C TYR A 36 -49.74 -29.34 20.97
N PRO A 37 -48.57 -28.72 20.78
CA PRO A 37 -47.30 -29.38 21.07
C PRO A 37 -47.01 -29.54 22.57
N ALA A 38 -47.55 -28.67 23.43
CA ALA A 38 -47.19 -28.62 24.84
C ALA A 38 -48.32 -29.01 25.80
N ILE A 39 -49.49 -28.38 25.67
CA ILE A 39 -50.60 -28.53 26.63
C ILE A 39 -51.91 -28.65 25.87
N GLN A 40 -52.70 -29.68 26.21
CA GLN A 40 -54.04 -29.84 25.68
C GLN A 40 -54.98 -28.78 26.28
N PRO A 41 -55.74 -28.04 25.45
CA PRO A 41 -56.66 -27.04 25.95
C PRO A 41 -57.84 -27.67 26.71
N PRO A 42 -58.42 -26.98 27.71
CA PRO A 42 -59.66 -27.41 28.33
C PRO A 42 -60.81 -27.49 27.32
N ALA A 43 -61.72 -28.46 27.48
CA ALA A 43 -62.86 -28.66 26.57
C ALA A 43 -63.85 -27.48 26.51
N SER A 44 -63.77 -26.54 27.46
CA SER A 44 -64.62 -25.35 27.54
C SER A 44 -64.16 -24.19 26.63
N ILE A 45 -63.00 -24.31 25.98
CA ILE A 45 -62.48 -23.24 25.12
C ILE A 45 -63.20 -23.23 23.76
N SER A 46 -63.52 -22.03 23.27
CA SER A 46 -64.00 -21.84 21.90
C SER A 46 -62.84 -21.38 21.01
N PHE A 47 -62.59 -22.11 19.92
CA PHE A 47 -61.61 -21.74 18.91
C PHE A 47 -62.31 -21.02 17.77
N LYS A 48 -61.88 -19.79 17.47
CA LYS A 48 -62.41 -18.97 16.39
C LYS A 48 -61.42 -18.92 15.23
N PRO A 49 -61.83 -19.33 14.02
CA PRO A 49 -61.01 -19.15 12.83
C PRO A 49 -61.16 -17.71 12.32
N TYR A 50 -60.05 -17.11 11.95
CA TYR A 50 -59.97 -15.80 11.33
C TYR A 50 -59.20 -15.94 10.01
N SER A 51 -59.60 -15.17 9.00
CA SER A 51 -58.92 -15.10 7.71
C SER A 51 -58.49 -13.67 7.45
N ARG A 52 -57.28 -13.49 6.89
CA ARG A 52 -56.75 -12.17 6.55
C ARG A 52 -57.32 -11.72 5.21
N LYS A 53 -57.97 -10.56 5.17
CA LYS A 53 -58.46 -9.96 3.92
C LYS A 53 -57.28 -9.48 3.08
N ARG A 54 -56.95 -10.18 1.97
CA ARG A 54 -55.89 -9.75 1.04
C ARG A 54 -56.37 -8.67 0.06
N SER A 55 -55.44 -7.80 -0.36
CA SER A 55 -55.62 -6.90 -1.51
C SER A 55 -55.53 -7.68 -2.82
N ARG A 56 -56.22 -7.20 -3.86
CA ARG A 56 -56.54 -7.85 -5.16
C ARG A 56 -55.38 -8.44 -6.01
N SER A 57 -54.15 -8.53 -5.52
CA SER A 57 -52.96 -8.82 -6.34
C SER A 57 -52.31 -10.19 -6.15
N ASP A 58 -52.84 -11.07 -5.30
CA ASP A 58 -52.14 -12.32 -4.97
C ASP A 58 -53.06 -13.54 -5.11
N GLY A 59 -52.81 -14.36 -6.13
CA GLY A 59 -53.66 -15.47 -6.57
C GLY A 59 -53.46 -16.78 -5.81
N SER A 60 -53.19 -16.74 -4.50
CA SER A 60 -53.05 -17.95 -3.69
C SER A 60 -54.37 -18.31 -2.99
N ASN A 61 -54.73 -19.60 -3.03
CA ASN A 61 -55.96 -20.18 -2.49
C ASN A 61 -56.30 -19.69 -1.06
N ASP A 62 -57.55 -19.22 -0.87
CA ASP A 62 -58.13 -18.66 0.38
C ASP A 62 -58.01 -19.56 1.63
N ALA A 63 -57.69 -20.84 1.45
CA ALA A 63 -57.64 -21.83 2.53
C ALA A 63 -56.35 -21.79 3.37
N GLU A 64 -55.28 -21.15 2.88
CA GLU A 64 -53.94 -21.20 3.50
C GLU A 64 -53.69 -20.06 4.52
N ASP A 65 -54.51 -19.01 4.52
CA ASP A 65 -54.38 -17.82 5.38
C ASP A 65 -55.40 -17.80 6.53
N ILE A 66 -55.77 -18.97 7.04
CA ILE A 66 -56.63 -19.11 8.22
C ILE A 66 -55.74 -19.22 9.47
N PHE A 67 -55.99 -18.39 10.47
CA PHE A 67 -55.39 -18.51 11.79
C PHE A 67 -56.48 -18.73 12.85
N ILE A 68 -56.15 -19.53 13.85
CA ILE A 68 -57.05 -19.96 14.90
C ILE A 68 -56.66 -19.25 16.20
N VAL A 69 -57.65 -18.69 16.87
CA VAL A 69 -57.46 -18.07 18.19
C VAL A 69 -58.40 -18.72 19.19
N GLY A 70 -57.85 -19.18 20.30
CA GLY A 70 -58.58 -19.66 21.47
C GLY A 70 -58.14 -18.89 22.71
N GLU A 71 -59.10 -18.37 23.47
CA GLU A 71 -58.81 -17.55 24.64
C GLU A 71 -59.37 -18.20 25.92
N THR A 72 -58.56 -18.22 26.97
CA THR A 72 -58.95 -18.55 28.35
C THR A 72 -58.65 -17.36 29.26
N ASP A 73 -59.04 -17.43 30.53
CA ASP A 73 -58.81 -16.35 31.50
C ASP A 73 -57.32 -15.96 31.61
N GLN A 74 -56.42 -16.95 31.69
CA GLN A 74 -54.98 -16.71 31.91
C GLN A 74 -54.11 -16.87 30.66
N VAL A 75 -54.60 -17.59 29.66
CA VAL A 75 -53.80 -18.08 28.53
C VAL A 75 -54.53 -17.85 27.22
N GLU A 76 -53.79 -17.46 26.20
CA GLU A 76 -54.26 -17.47 24.82
C GLU A 76 -53.51 -18.51 24.00
N PHE A 77 -54.21 -19.08 23.03
CA PHE A 77 -53.70 -20.00 22.04
C PHE A 77 -53.87 -19.33 20.68
N VAL A 78 -52.76 -19.07 20.00
CA VAL A 78 -52.75 -18.44 18.68
C VAL A 78 -51.95 -19.33 17.74
N THR A 79 -52.38 -19.43 16.48
CA THR A 79 -51.60 -20.11 15.45
C THR A 79 -50.22 -19.46 15.29
N ASN A 80 -49.17 -20.27 15.42
CA ASN A 80 -47.82 -19.88 15.06
C ASN A 80 -47.68 -19.99 13.53
N GLU A 81 -47.63 -18.85 12.84
CA GLU A 81 -47.57 -18.82 11.38
C GLU A 81 -46.31 -19.52 10.84
N GLU A 82 -45.15 -19.36 11.50
CA GLU A 82 -43.89 -19.94 11.01
C GLU A 82 -43.88 -21.46 11.14
N GLU A 83 -44.29 -21.99 12.30
CA GLU A 83 -44.34 -23.43 12.53
C GLU A 83 -45.44 -24.11 11.72
N SER A 84 -46.58 -23.45 11.53
CA SER A 84 -47.66 -23.97 10.69
C SER A 84 -47.24 -24.04 9.22
N LYS A 85 -46.49 -23.04 8.72
CA LYS A 85 -45.89 -23.07 7.38
C LYS A 85 -44.88 -24.22 7.24
N ARG A 86 -43.97 -24.38 8.19
CA ARG A 86 -43.02 -25.52 8.21
C ARG A 86 -43.74 -26.86 8.21
N ALA A 87 -44.84 -26.98 8.95
CA ALA A 87 -45.64 -28.20 9.00
C ALA A 87 -46.40 -28.45 7.68
N ALA A 88 -46.87 -27.42 7.00
CA ALA A 88 -47.48 -27.51 5.66
C ALA A 88 -46.44 -27.83 4.56
N GLU A 89 -45.24 -27.27 4.65
CA GLU A 89 -44.12 -27.48 3.71
C GLU A 89 -43.41 -28.83 3.90
N SER A 90 -43.76 -29.61 4.93
CA SER A 90 -43.19 -30.93 5.22
C SER A 90 -43.51 -32.00 4.15
N GLY A 91 -44.22 -31.64 3.08
CA GLY A 91 -44.61 -32.53 1.99
C GLY A 91 -45.78 -33.46 2.32
N CYS A 92 -46.38 -33.31 3.50
CA CYS A 92 -47.52 -34.13 3.94
C CYS A 92 -48.86 -33.46 3.59
N ARG A 93 -49.84 -34.24 3.11
CA ARG A 93 -51.22 -33.79 2.90
C ARG A 93 -52.15 -34.54 3.84
N TYR A 94 -52.89 -33.80 4.66
CA TYR A 94 -53.83 -34.39 5.63
C TYR A 94 -55.25 -34.35 5.08
N ILE A 95 -55.94 -35.48 5.18
CA ILE A 95 -57.35 -35.64 4.80
C ILE A 95 -58.10 -36.20 6.00
N VAL A 96 -59.25 -35.61 6.33
CA VAL A 96 -60.10 -36.09 7.43
C VAL A 96 -61.14 -37.05 6.88
N ALA A 97 -61.22 -38.24 7.49
CA ALA A 97 -62.15 -39.29 7.12
C ALA A 97 -63.07 -39.62 8.31
N LEU A 98 -64.38 -39.70 8.06
CA LEU A 98 -65.37 -40.16 9.03
C LEU A 98 -65.79 -41.61 8.68
N HIS A 99 -65.47 -42.55 9.56
CA HIS A 99 -65.84 -43.96 9.39
C HIS A 99 -67.05 -44.32 10.26
N ASN A 100 -68.14 -44.70 9.62
CA ASN A 100 -69.33 -45.20 10.31
C ASN A 100 -69.25 -46.73 10.47
N LYS A 101 -68.89 -47.19 11.67
CA LYS A 101 -68.73 -48.62 12.00
C LYS A 101 -70.00 -49.44 11.76
N ARG A 102 -71.20 -48.83 11.81
CA ARG A 102 -72.48 -49.53 11.64
C ARG A 102 -72.84 -49.78 10.17
N THR A 103 -72.45 -48.87 9.28
CA THR A 103 -72.80 -48.95 7.84
C THR A 103 -71.63 -49.33 6.94
N GLY A 104 -70.41 -49.42 7.49
CA GLY A 104 -69.19 -49.70 6.74
C GLY A 104 -68.79 -48.58 5.76
N ALA A 105 -69.47 -47.43 5.83
CA ALA A 105 -69.27 -46.31 4.91
C ALA A 105 -68.18 -45.37 5.43
N ILE A 106 -67.30 -44.94 4.53
CA ILE A 106 -66.24 -43.96 4.81
C ILE A 106 -66.55 -42.68 4.05
N SER A 107 -66.76 -41.59 4.78
CA SER A 107 -66.92 -40.24 4.23
C SER A 107 -65.57 -39.50 4.26
N LEU A 108 -65.08 -39.11 3.09
CA LEU A 108 -63.84 -38.34 2.93
C LEU A 108 -64.17 -36.87 2.68
N LEU A 109 -63.49 -35.99 3.40
CA LEU A 109 -63.51 -34.56 3.11
C LEU A 109 -62.52 -34.27 1.95
N PRO A 110 -62.98 -33.74 0.80
CA PRO A 110 -62.16 -33.64 -0.41
C PRO A 110 -61.04 -32.58 -0.32
N SER A 111 -61.08 -31.70 0.68
CA SER A 111 -60.09 -30.63 0.87
C SER A 111 -58.93 -31.11 1.74
N SER A 112 -57.72 -31.07 1.19
CA SER A 112 -56.48 -31.19 1.96
C SER A 112 -56.44 -30.09 3.02
N LYS A 113 -56.09 -30.45 4.26
CA LYS A 113 -55.99 -29.51 5.39
C LYS A 113 -54.53 -29.36 5.80
N SER A 114 -54.10 -28.12 5.99
CA SER A 114 -52.82 -27.81 6.62
C SER A 114 -52.96 -27.87 8.14
N PRO A 115 -51.98 -28.46 8.86
CA PRO A 115 -51.98 -28.46 10.31
C PRO A 115 -51.63 -27.07 10.85
N HIS A 116 -52.49 -26.51 11.70
CA HIS A 116 -52.23 -25.27 12.43
C HIS A 116 -51.57 -25.59 13.77
N VAL A 117 -50.30 -25.23 13.92
CA VAL A 117 -49.56 -25.39 15.18
C VAL A 117 -49.90 -24.22 16.10
N LEU A 118 -50.47 -24.51 17.26
CA LEU A 118 -50.88 -23.49 18.22
C LEU A 118 -49.78 -23.21 19.24
N GLN A 119 -49.45 -21.94 19.40
CA GLN A 119 -48.55 -21.45 20.44
C GLN A 119 -49.35 -20.88 21.61
N ARG A 120 -48.89 -21.24 22.81
CA ARG A 120 -49.44 -20.76 24.07
C ARG A 120 -48.73 -19.47 24.50
N THR A 121 -49.50 -18.42 24.78
CA THR A 121 -48.98 -17.21 25.43
C THR A 121 -49.73 -16.94 26.72
N VAL A 122 -49.02 -16.67 27.80
CA VAL A 122 -49.62 -16.31 29.10
C VAL A 122 -49.92 -14.82 29.09
N LYS A 123 -51.17 -14.42 29.36
CA LYS A 123 -51.58 -13.01 29.29
C LYS A 123 -50.78 -12.12 30.25
N ALA A 124 -50.44 -12.63 31.43
CA ALA A 124 -49.62 -11.93 32.41
C ALA A 124 -48.19 -11.62 31.91
N LEU A 125 -47.66 -12.41 30.97
CA LEU A 125 -46.30 -12.21 30.43
C LEU A 125 -46.28 -11.24 29.23
N LYS A 126 -47.44 -10.91 28.65
CA LYS A 126 -47.52 -9.96 27.53
C LYS A 126 -47.21 -8.52 27.92
N SER A 127 -47.43 -8.15 29.18
CA SER A 127 -47.16 -6.79 29.68
C SER A 127 -45.68 -6.57 30.02
N ILE A 128 -44.87 -7.64 30.07
CA ILE A 128 -43.43 -7.52 30.25
C ILE A 128 -42.86 -7.05 28.92
N ARG A 129 -42.51 -5.75 28.84
CA ARG A 129 -41.71 -5.24 27.72
C ARG A 129 -40.41 -6.03 27.69
N THR A 130 -40.25 -6.89 26.69
CA THR A 130 -38.93 -7.36 26.28
C THR A 130 -38.07 -6.12 26.04
N ALA A 131 -36.90 -6.05 26.69
CA ALA A 131 -35.96 -4.96 26.49
C ALA A 131 -35.76 -4.75 24.98
N ASP A 132 -35.80 -3.48 24.56
CA ASP A 132 -35.59 -3.13 23.16
C ASP A 132 -34.31 -3.78 22.64
N ALA A 133 -34.35 -4.24 21.38
CA ALA A 133 -33.19 -4.85 20.75
C ALA A 133 -31.97 -3.92 20.96
N PRO A 134 -30.84 -4.44 21.48
CA PRO A 134 -29.70 -3.61 21.81
C PRO A 134 -29.27 -2.85 20.56
N THR A 135 -29.08 -1.54 20.71
CA THR A 135 -28.55 -0.72 19.62
C THR A 135 -27.24 -1.30 19.12
N THR A 136 -26.97 -1.13 17.83
CA THR A 136 -25.78 -1.69 17.17
C THR A 136 -24.49 -1.32 17.91
N ALA A 137 -24.42 -0.13 18.50
CA ALA A 137 -23.31 0.35 19.32
C ALA A 137 -23.13 -0.49 20.60
N VAL A 138 -24.20 -0.76 21.34
CA VAL A 138 -24.16 -1.59 22.57
C VAL A 138 -23.75 -3.02 22.24
N TYR A 139 -24.25 -3.56 21.12
CA TYR A 139 -23.87 -4.89 20.65
C TYR A 139 -22.39 -4.96 20.27
N GLN A 140 -21.87 -3.96 19.55
CA GLN A 140 -20.44 -3.87 19.21
C GLN A 140 -19.57 -3.76 20.47
N GLN A 141 -19.97 -2.94 21.44
CA GLN A 141 -19.25 -2.82 22.70
C GLN A 141 -19.23 -4.15 23.46
N ALA A 142 -20.37 -4.82 23.59
CA ALA A 142 -20.45 -6.13 24.22
C ALA A 142 -19.54 -7.17 23.51
N ARG A 143 -19.49 -7.15 22.18
CA ARG A 143 -18.60 -8.02 21.39
C ARG A 143 -17.12 -7.71 21.64
N THR A 144 -16.75 -6.45 21.71
CA THR A 144 -15.37 -6.02 22.03
C THR A 144 -14.98 -6.50 23.44
N THR A 145 -15.84 -6.29 24.44
CA THR A 145 -15.60 -6.74 25.83
C THR A 145 -15.45 -8.26 25.92
N LEU A 146 -16.31 -9.03 25.24
CA LEU A 146 -16.18 -10.49 25.18
C LEU A 146 -14.89 -10.93 24.46
N GLY A 147 -14.53 -10.24 23.38
CA GLY A 147 -13.30 -10.49 22.64
C GLY A 147 -12.04 -10.19 23.44
N GLU A 148 -12.04 -9.15 24.28
CA GLU A 148 -10.91 -8.84 25.16
C GLU A 148 -10.81 -9.81 26.34
N THR A 149 -11.93 -10.20 26.94
CA THR A 149 -11.95 -11.11 28.10
C THR A 149 -11.57 -12.54 27.68
N PHE A 150 -12.24 -13.09 26.67
CA PHE A 150 -12.14 -14.51 26.30
C PHE A 150 -11.40 -14.80 24.98
N GLY A 151 -11.04 -13.78 24.19
CA GLY A 151 -10.38 -13.97 22.90
C GLY A 151 -8.95 -14.52 23.00
N THR A 152 -8.42 -15.02 21.88
CA THR A 152 -7.00 -15.44 21.78
C THR A 152 -6.07 -14.23 21.82
N LYS A 153 -4.79 -14.43 22.18
CA LYS A 153 -3.79 -13.34 22.25
C LYS A 153 -3.74 -12.49 20.96
N LYS A 154 -3.88 -13.13 19.79
CA LYS A 154 -3.95 -12.45 18.48
C LYS A 154 -5.21 -11.59 18.36
N ALA A 155 -6.38 -12.12 18.75
CA ALA A 155 -7.63 -11.38 18.70
C ALA A 155 -7.65 -10.19 19.68
N LYS A 156 -7.14 -10.37 20.91
CA LYS A 156 -6.99 -9.29 21.88
C LYS A 156 -6.06 -8.18 21.35
N ALA A 157 -4.94 -8.54 20.72
CA ALA A 157 -4.02 -7.57 20.14
C ALA A 157 -4.66 -6.77 19.00
N ALA A 158 -5.47 -7.43 18.15
CA ALA A 158 -6.20 -6.77 17.07
C ALA A 158 -7.26 -5.79 17.61
N ILE A 159 -8.01 -6.18 18.64
CA ILE A 159 -8.99 -5.32 19.32
C ILE A 159 -8.28 -4.08 19.90
N ARG A 160 -7.19 -4.26 20.65
CA ARG A 160 -6.41 -3.16 21.23
C ARG A 160 -5.74 -2.26 20.18
N ALA A 161 -5.43 -2.80 19.00
CA ALA A 161 -4.93 -2.00 17.90
C ALA A 161 -6.04 -1.13 17.30
N GLN A 162 -7.24 -1.68 17.11
CA GLN A 162 -8.39 -0.91 16.67
C GLN A 162 -8.79 0.18 17.67
N GLU A 163 -8.75 -0.11 18.98
CA GLU A 163 -9.01 0.88 20.02
C GLU A 163 -7.98 2.00 20.02
N ARG A 164 -6.69 1.69 19.85
CA ARG A 164 -5.63 2.71 19.72
C ARG A 164 -5.80 3.60 18.49
N ASN A 165 -6.35 3.05 17.40
CA ASN A 165 -6.61 3.83 16.19
C ASN A 165 -7.88 4.68 16.28
N LYS A 166 -8.76 4.39 17.25
CA LYS A 166 -9.97 5.17 17.47
C LYS A 166 -9.61 6.41 18.30
N VAL A 167 -9.15 7.45 17.60
CA VAL A 167 -8.79 8.72 18.19
C VAL A 167 -10.02 9.64 18.20
N ASP A 168 -10.36 10.22 19.36
CA ASP A 168 -11.42 11.21 19.48
C ASP A 168 -10.87 12.60 19.14
N VAL A 169 -11.31 13.14 18.00
CA VAL A 169 -10.88 14.44 17.48
C VAL A 169 -11.24 15.59 18.41
N ASN A 170 -12.34 15.48 19.16
CA ASN A 170 -12.77 16.53 20.09
C ASN A 170 -11.89 16.56 21.35
N ALA A 171 -11.42 15.41 21.80
CA ALA A 171 -10.48 15.32 22.92
C ALA A 171 -9.06 15.77 22.54
N MET A 172 -8.70 15.69 21.25
CA MET A 172 -7.40 16.15 20.74
C MET A 172 -7.27 17.66 20.63
N GLU A 173 -8.37 18.40 20.45
CA GLU A 173 -8.32 19.85 20.21
C GLU A 173 -7.63 20.61 21.36
N GLY A 174 -7.89 20.24 22.62
CA GLY A 174 -7.25 20.85 23.78
C GLY A 174 -5.83 20.37 24.09
N VAL A 175 -5.37 19.29 23.46
CA VAL A 175 -4.01 18.72 23.64
C VAL A 175 -3.11 19.07 22.46
N MET A 176 -3.70 19.53 21.34
CA MET A 176 -2.99 19.86 20.12
C MET A 176 -1.92 20.94 20.36
N ASP A 177 -2.23 21.98 21.14
CA ASP A 177 -1.28 23.07 21.44
C ASP A 177 0.00 22.55 22.12
N TYR A 178 -0.13 21.62 23.08
CA TYR A 178 1.02 21.00 23.75
C TYR A 178 1.81 20.07 22.82
N VAL A 179 1.12 19.40 21.89
CA VAL A 179 1.76 18.57 20.87
C VAL A 179 2.50 19.43 19.86
N MET A 180 1.93 20.57 19.44
CA MET A 180 2.58 21.53 18.56
C MET A 180 3.82 22.13 19.22
N GLU A 181 3.75 22.52 20.51
CA GLU A 181 4.91 23.02 21.26
C GLU A 181 6.02 21.95 21.39
N GLY A 182 5.63 20.69 21.60
CA GLY A 182 6.58 19.56 21.62
C GLY A 182 7.23 19.29 20.26
N ILE A 183 6.47 19.45 19.16
CA ILE A 183 6.97 19.35 17.80
C ILE A 183 7.90 20.52 17.50
N GLU A 184 7.57 21.75 17.88
CA GLU A 184 8.43 22.92 17.70
C GLU A 184 9.76 22.77 18.44
N LYS A 185 9.74 22.36 19.72
CA LYS A 185 10.97 22.06 20.47
C LYS A 185 11.79 20.90 19.87
N GLY A 186 11.14 19.90 19.29
CA GLY A 186 11.81 18.83 18.55
C GLY A 186 12.34 19.27 17.17
N ALA A 187 11.66 20.23 16.55
CA ALA A 187 11.95 20.79 15.24
C ALA A 187 12.97 21.94 15.29
N GLU A 188 13.31 22.47 16.46
CA GLU A 188 14.46 23.37 16.64
C GLU A 188 15.78 22.72 16.15
N GLY A 189 15.87 21.38 16.14
CA GLY A 189 16.98 20.64 15.54
C GLY A 189 16.84 20.37 14.02
N LEU A 190 15.66 20.61 13.44
CA LEU A 190 15.37 20.46 12.02
C LEU A 190 15.49 21.82 11.33
N MET A 191 16.73 22.22 11.09
CA MET A 191 17.17 23.15 10.04
C MET A 191 16.15 24.24 9.66
N THR A 192 16.06 25.27 10.49
CA THR A 192 15.45 26.54 10.11
C THR A 192 16.19 27.11 8.89
N ALA A 193 15.47 27.80 8.00
CA ALA A 193 15.90 28.27 6.67
C ALA A 193 17.31 28.90 6.54
N GLY A 194 17.92 29.36 7.64
CA GLY A 194 19.33 29.74 7.71
C GLY A 194 20.29 28.62 7.32
N MET A 195 20.20 27.43 7.95
CA MET A 195 21.04 26.25 7.64
C MET A 195 20.83 25.68 6.23
N SER A 196 19.81 26.13 5.49
CA SER A 196 19.61 25.69 4.11
C SER A 196 20.72 26.21 3.20
N GLN A 197 21.33 27.34 3.53
CA GLN A 197 22.43 27.91 2.76
C GLN A 197 23.71 27.11 3.00
N GLU A 198 24.08 26.84 4.26
CA GLU A 198 25.25 26.03 4.59
C GLU A 198 25.07 24.56 4.16
N ALA A 199 23.84 24.03 4.20
CA ALA A 199 23.55 22.70 3.69
C ALA A 199 23.61 22.63 2.16
N LYS A 200 23.17 23.70 1.45
CA LYS A 200 23.35 23.81 0.00
C LYS A 200 24.82 23.97 -0.37
N GLU A 201 25.57 24.78 0.37
CA GLU A 201 27.00 24.96 0.18
C GLU A 201 27.77 23.65 0.46
N ALA A 202 27.40 22.91 1.51
CA ALA A 202 27.95 21.59 1.78
C ALA A 202 27.58 20.58 0.68
N ALA A 203 26.35 20.62 0.16
CA ALA A 203 25.94 19.78 -0.96
C ALA A 203 26.68 20.16 -2.25
N ASP A 204 26.86 21.46 -2.52
CA ASP A 204 27.58 21.99 -3.69
C ASP A 204 29.07 21.68 -3.61
N ASN A 205 29.68 21.74 -2.41
CA ASN A 205 31.07 21.33 -2.19
C ASN A 205 31.28 19.83 -2.38
N ASN A 206 30.24 19.01 -2.20
CA ASN A 206 30.29 17.58 -2.50
C ASN A 206 30.07 17.26 -3.98
N ARG A 207 29.63 18.23 -4.81
CA ARG A 207 29.49 18.01 -6.24
C ARG A 207 30.86 17.97 -6.90
N LEU A 208 31.03 17.05 -7.86
CA LEU A 208 32.26 16.88 -8.65
C LEU A 208 32.40 17.96 -9.74
N ILE A 209 32.13 19.21 -9.40
CA ILE A 209 32.29 20.38 -10.27
C ILE A 209 33.23 21.38 -9.60
N PRO A 210 34.02 22.16 -10.36
CA PRO A 210 34.78 23.24 -9.79
C PRO A 210 33.88 24.24 -9.05
N PRO A 211 34.39 24.96 -8.02
CA PRO A 211 33.60 25.98 -7.33
C PRO A 211 33.10 27.04 -8.32
N PHE A 212 31.77 27.19 -8.39
CA PHE A 212 31.11 28.14 -9.28
C PHE A 212 30.64 29.37 -8.51
N SER A 213 30.63 30.52 -9.17
CA SER A 213 30.06 31.76 -8.62
C SER A 213 28.62 31.92 -9.08
N ALA A 214 27.64 31.78 -8.18
CA ALA A 214 26.22 31.95 -8.49
C ALA A 214 25.81 33.41 -8.80
N THR A 215 26.69 34.38 -8.49
CA THR A 215 26.44 35.81 -8.67
C THR A 215 27.01 36.36 -9.97
N ALA A 216 27.69 35.53 -10.78
CA ALA A 216 28.29 35.96 -12.03
C ALA A 216 27.22 36.32 -13.07
N THR A 217 27.31 37.55 -13.62
CA THR A 217 26.39 38.03 -14.67
C THR A 217 26.87 37.65 -16.07
N GLU A 218 28.18 37.46 -16.25
CA GLU A 218 28.79 37.06 -17.52
C GLU A 218 29.18 35.58 -17.52
N PRO A 219 29.04 34.87 -18.66
CA PRO A 219 29.43 33.46 -18.77
C PRO A 219 30.89 33.17 -18.39
N ASP A 220 31.83 34.09 -18.70
CA ASP A 220 33.25 33.95 -18.34
C ASP A 220 33.48 34.00 -16.82
N GLY A 221 32.62 34.73 -16.09
CA GLY A 221 32.74 34.93 -14.65
C GLY A 221 32.19 33.79 -13.79
N VAL A 222 31.49 32.82 -14.39
CA VAL A 222 30.87 31.70 -13.66
C VAL A 222 31.93 30.82 -12.99
N TYR A 223 33.09 30.66 -13.64
CA TYR A 223 34.23 29.91 -13.12
C TYR A 223 35.49 30.78 -13.10
N PRO A 224 35.73 31.53 -12.01
CA PRO A 224 36.95 32.33 -11.87
C PRO A 224 38.20 31.45 -11.96
N LEU A 225 39.21 31.91 -12.70
CA LEU A 225 40.47 31.17 -12.92
C LEU A 225 41.11 30.68 -11.61
N HIS A 226 41.14 31.54 -10.59
CA HIS A 226 41.77 31.25 -9.30
C HIS A 226 40.98 30.28 -8.42
N ASN A 227 39.71 30.05 -8.72
CA ASN A 227 38.90 29.04 -8.04
C ASN A 227 39.18 27.63 -8.61
N ILE A 228 39.54 27.54 -9.89
CA ILE A 228 39.93 26.28 -10.55
C ILE A 228 41.41 25.96 -10.25
N ILE A 229 42.28 26.96 -10.39
CA ILE A 229 43.74 26.84 -10.22
C ILE A 229 44.18 27.84 -9.15
N PRO A 230 44.58 27.39 -7.95
CA PRO A 230 45.06 28.27 -6.90
C PRO A 230 46.21 29.17 -7.38
N GLU A 231 46.26 30.40 -6.88
CA GLU A 231 47.24 31.40 -7.33
C GLU A 231 48.70 30.94 -7.13
N ASN A 232 48.95 30.16 -6.07
CA ASN A 232 50.26 29.59 -5.77
C ASN A 232 50.73 28.62 -6.87
N GLU A 233 49.83 27.79 -7.39
CA GLU A 233 50.11 26.86 -8.49
C GLU A 233 50.24 27.61 -9.80
N TRP A 234 49.36 28.58 -10.06
CA TRP A 234 49.40 29.41 -11.27
C TRP A 234 50.71 30.17 -11.44
N LYS A 235 51.26 30.70 -10.34
CA LYS A 235 52.56 31.38 -10.31
C LYS A 235 53.72 30.41 -10.57
N ALA A 236 53.64 29.18 -10.05
CA ALA A 236 54.68 28.17 -10.21
C ALA A 236 54.80 27.63 -11.65
N LEU A 237 53.72 27.66 -12.44
CA LEU A 237 53.75 27.22 -13.84
C LEU A 237 54.64 28.15 -14.69
N SER A 238 55.72 27.61 -15.23
CA SER A 238 56.64 28.31 -16.14
C SER A 238 56.26 28.06 -17.61
N THR A 239 56.35 29.12 -18.43
CA THR A 239 56.15 29.04 -19.89
C THR A 239 57.45 29.20 -20.67
N SER A 240 58.57 29.46 -19.99
CA SER A 240 59.87 29.76 -20.60
C SER A 240 60.38 28.62 -21.50
N ALA A 241 60.22 27.37 -21.08
CA ALA A 241 60.65 26.20 -21.85
C ALA A 241 59.97 26.11 -23.23
N PHE A 242 58.72 26.58 -23.35
CA PHE A 242 57.99 26.61 -24.61
C PHE A 242 58.40 27.79 -25.52
N ASP A 243 58.81 28.90 -24.90
CA ASP A 243 59.29 30.09 -25.61
C ASP A 243 60.70 29.86 -26.20
N GLU A 244 61.54 29.06 -25.53
CA GLU A 244 62.90 28.70 -25.98
C GLU A 244 62.89 27.70 -27.14
N THR A 245 61.83 26.91 -27.27
CA THR A 245 61.73 25.84 -28.26
C THR A 245 61.06 26.33 -29.55
N THR A 246 61.68 26.11 -30.70
CA THR A 246 61.16 26.56 -32.02
C THR A 246 60.27 25.53 -32.70
N SER A 247 60.50 24.23 -32.45
CA SER A 247 59.80 23.13 -33.10
C SER A 247 58.52 22.72 -32.36
N ASP A 248 57.40 22.62 -33.08
CA ASP A 248 56.11 22.20 -32.50
C ASP A 248 56.16 20.77 -31.91
N LYS A 249 56.98 19.89 -32.49
CA LYS A 249 57.13 18.51 -32.00
C LYS A 249 57.84 18.46 -30.65
N GLU A 250 58.85 19.30 -30.47
CA GLU A 250 59.61 19.41 -29.22
C GLU A 250 58.77 20.06 -28.14
N ARG A 251 57.96 21.08 -28.48
CA ARG A 251 56.98 21.68 -27.56
C ARG A 251 55.95 20.68 -27.05
N ILE A 252 55.49 19.75 -27.90
CA ILE A 252 54.56 18.69 -27.49
C ILE A 252 55.24 17.66 -26.58
N ALA A 253 56.53 17.37 -26.81
CA ALA A 253 57.30 16.47 -25.95
C ALA A 253 57.55 17.03 -24.54
N LEU A 254 57.58 18.36 -24.40
CA LEU A 254 57.68 19.06 -23.13
C LEU A 254 56.38 19.04 -22.30
N LEU A 255 55.29 18.46 -22.80
CA LEU A 255 54.04 18.37 -22.04
C LEU A 255 53.96 17.05 -21.26
N PRO A 256 53.44 17.06 -20.03
CA PRO A 256 53.14 15.85 -19.26
C PRO A 256 52.28 14.82 -20.01
N HIS A 257 51.36 15.30 -20.86
CA HIS A 257 50.53 14.45 -21.70
C HIS A 257 50.51 14.91 -23.16
N SER A 258 51.12 14.13 -24.04
CA SER A 258 51.32 14.45 -25.46
C SER A 258 50.39 13.69 -26.43
N ARG A 259 49.57 12.75 -25.94
CA ARG A 259 48.75 11.85 -26.80
C ARG A 259 47.43 12.47 -27.27
N SER A 260 47.03 13.61 -26.71
CA SER A 260 45.76 14.25 -27.06
C SER A 260 45.90 15.10 -28.34
N GLN A 261 45.02 14.84 -29.31
CA GLN A 261 44.92 15.66 -30.54
C GLN A 261 44.48 17.09 -30.23
N TRP A 262 43.61 17.27 -29.23
CA TRP A 262 43.15 18.60 -28.80
C TRP A 262 44.32 19.43 -28.27
N ILE A 263 45.16 18.85 -27.40
CA ILE A 263 46.36 19.53 -26.89
C ILE A 263 47.30 19.89 -28.04
N THR A 264 47.52 18.95 -28.96
CA THR A 264 48.38 19.16 -30.14
C THR A 264 47.87 20.29 -31.03
N ALA A 265 46.57 20.38 -31.26
CA ALA A 265 45.95 21.46 -32.04
C ALA A 265 46.10 22.83 -31.36
N HIS A 266 45.82 22.92 -30.06
CA HIS A 266 45.93 24.18 -29.30
C HIS A 266 47.38 24.63 -29.12
N MET A 267 48.33 23.70 -29.00
CA MET A 267 49.77 24.00 -29.01
C MET A 267 50.23 24.62 -30.33
N ARG A 268 49.68 24.22 -31.48
CA ARG A 268 50.03 24.82 -32.79
C ARG A 268 49.51 26.25 -32.93
N VAL A 269 48.42 26.59 -32.25
CA VAL A 269 47.83 27.94 -32.26
C VAL A 269 48.56 28.84 -31.26
N TRP A 270 48.61 28.45 -29.99
CA TRP A 270 49.13 29.29 -28.90
C TRP A 270 50.64 29.16 -28.66
N GLY A 271 51.28 28.11 -29.19
CA GLY A 271 52.73 27.92 -29.10
C GLY A 271 53.52 28.90 -29.97
N LYS A 272 52.88 29.55 -30.96
CA LYS A 272 53.54 30.55 -31.80
C LYS A 272 53.74 31.87 -31.02
N PRO A 273 54.91 32.53 -31.12
CA PRO A 273 55.20 33.75 -30.36
C PRO A 273 54.25 34.93 -30.66
N ASN A 274 53.53 34.90 -31.79
CA ASN A 274 52.64 35.97 -32.24
C ASN A 274 51.14 35.77 -31.87
N SER A 275 50.82 34.90 -30.90
CA SER A 275 49.44 34.47 -30.61
C SER A 275 48.63 35.41 -29.66
N GLY A 276 48.86 36.72 -29.68
CA GLY A 276 48.02 37.69 -28.94
C GLY A 276 48.32 37.82 -27.43
N LYS A 277 47.58 38.71 -26.75
CA LYS A 277 47.84 39.14 -25.35
C LYS A 277 47.61 38.04 -24.32
N ASP A 278 46.65 37.15 -24.55
CA ASP A 278 46.31 36.06 -23.64
C ASP A 278 47.13 34.77 -23.86
N ARG A 279 48.12 34.80 -24.76
CA ARG A 279 48.96 33.64 -25.09
C ARG A 279 49.52 32.95 -23.86
N LYS A 280 50.13 33.72 -22.95
CA LYS A 280 50.77 33.17 -21.74
C LYS A 280 49.74 32.52 -20.81
N LYS A 281 48.56 33.13 -20.67
CA LYS A 281 47.44 32.59 -19.88
C LYS A 281 46.95 31.27 -20.49
N ASN A 282 46.68 31.26 -21.79
CA ASN A 282 46.19 30.06 -22.49
C ASN A 282 47.22 28.92 -22.49
N LEU A 283 48.50 29.24 -22.59
CA LEU A 283 49.58 28.25 -22.54
C LEU A 283 49.74 27.63 -21.14
N LYS A 284 49.65 28.44 -20.08
CA LYS A 284 49.62 27.93 -18.70
C LYS A 284 48.40 27.05 -18.44
N LEU A 285 47.23 27.45 -18.96
CA LEU A 285 46.01 26.66 -18.86
C LEU A 285 46.15 25.32 -19.58
N LEU A 286 46.73 25.34 -20.79
CA LEU A 286 46.98 24.15 -21.58
C LEU A 286 47.98 23.19 -20.89
N LEU A 287 49.02 23.73 -20.26
CA LEU A 287 49.95 22.98 -19.44
C LEU A 287 49.23 22.31 -18.26
N TYR A 288 48.37 23.04 -17.55
CA TYR A 288 47.59 22.49 -16.45
C TYR A 288 46.59 21.41 -16.90
N ILE A 289 45.92 21.59 -18.04
CA ILE A 289 45.03 20.57 -18.63
C ILE A 289 45.81 19.31 -18.99
N SER A 290 47.01 19.45 -19.57
CA SER A 290 47.87 18.32 -19.89
C SER A 290 48.33 17.57 -18.63
N ALA A 291 48.57 18.30 -17.53
CA ALA A 291 48.88 17.74 -16.22
C ALA A 291 47.70 16.91 -15.66
N LEU A 292 46.47 17.45 -15.73
CA LEU A 292 45.26 16.75 -15.29
C LEU A 292 45.02 15.45 -16.08
N LEU A 293 45.25 15.47 -17.40
CA LEU A 293 45.13 14.27 -18.24
C LEU A 293 46.21 13.23 -17.93
N ALA A 294 47.45 13.67 -17.67
CA ALA A 294 48.51 12.78 -17.23
C ALA A 294 48.18 12.15 -15.86
N PHE A 295 47.68 12.95 -14.93
CA PHE A 295 47.23 12.52 -13.60
C PHE A 295 46.09 11.49 -13.69
N ARG A 296 45.04 11.77 -14.47
CA ARG A 296 43.93 10.83 -14.72
C ARG A 296 44.43 9.48 -15.24
N ASN A 297 45.32 9.49 -16.24
CA ASN A 297 45.88 8.28 -16.81
C ASN A 297 46.78 7.51 -15.82
N ALA A 298 47.41 8.20 -14.86
CA ALA A 298 48.20 7.57 -13.81
C ALA A 298 47.30 6.93 -12.74
N VAL A 299 46.20 7.60 -12.38
CA VAL A 299 45.20 7.12 -11.42
C VAL A 299 44.37 5.94 -11.95
N GLU A 300 44.08 5.90 -13.25
CA GLU A 300 43.30 4.82 -13.89
C GLU A 300 44.04 3.46 -13.86
N LYS A 301 45.36 3.47 -13.62
CA LYS A 301 46.16 2.25 -13.46
C LYS A 301 46.00 1.71 -12.03
N ARG A 302 45.77 0.39 -11.90
CA ARG A 302 45.48 -0.29 -10.62
C ARG A 302 46.56 -0.11 -9.52
N ASP A 303 47.79 0.24 -9.90
CA ASP A 303 48.94 0.41 -9.00
C ASP A 303 49.28 1.89 -8.76
N PHE A 304 48.26 2.72 -8.51
CA PHE A 304 48.47 4.13 -8.18
C PHE A 304 49.17 4.29 -6.82
N ASN A 305 50.41 4.77 -6.85
CA ASN A 305 51.16 5.20 -5.67
C ASN A 305 51.42 6.71 -5.77
N PRO A 306 51.00 7.52 -4.78
CA PRO A 306 51.18 8.97 -4.81
C PRO A 306 52.67 9.36 -4.84
N ASP A 307 53.54 8.57 -4.22
CA ASP A 307 54.99 8.83 -4.13
C ASP A 307 55.72 8.70 -5.48
N GLN A 308 55.13 7.96 -6.45
CA GLN A 308 55.71 7.78 -7.79
C GLN A 308 55.23 8.84 -8.78
N LEU A 309 54.22 9.63 -8.42
CA LEU A 309 53.66 10.67 -9.26
C LEU A 309 54.63 11.83 -9.57
N PRO A 310 55.47 12.33 -8.63
CA PRO A 310 56.46 13.37 -8.96
C PRO A 310 57.50 12.91 -9.99
N GLU A 311 57.87 11.63 -10.00
CA GLU A 311 58.79 11.09 -11.01
C GLU A 311 58.14 11.02 -12.41
N ARG A 312 56.85 10.67 -12.47
CA ARG A 312 56.08 10.57 -13.72
C ARG A 312 55.69 11.94 -14.29
N LEU A 313 55.57 12.94 -13.42
CA LEU A 313 55.22 14.33 -13.74
C LEU A 313 56.40 15.28 -13.49
N SER A 314 57.64 14.81 -13.69
CA SER A 314 58.88 15.58 -13.45
C SER A 314 58.98 16.89 -14.23
N VAL A 315 58.14 17.06 -15.26
CA VAL A 315 57.99 18.28 -16.05
C VAL A 315 57.30 19.40 -15.25
N LEU A 316 56.54 19.07 -14.21
CA LEU A 316 55.76 20.03 -13.42
C LEU A 316 56.47 20.37 -12.10
N PRO A 317 56.29 21.61 -11.59
CA PRO A 317 56.69 21.95 -10.23
C PRO A 317 55.99 21.07 -9.19
N ASN A 318 56.74 20.64 -8.16
CA ASN A 318 56.22 19.77 -7.08
C ASN A 318 54.96 20.34 -6.41
N ILE A 319 54.89 21.67 -6.24
CA ILE A 319 53.72 22.34 -5.65
C ILE A 319 52.41 22.07 -6.40
N VAL A 320 52.48 21.89 -7.73
CA VAL A 320 51.30 21.55 -8.55
C VAL A 320 50.94 20.08 -8.35
N VAL A 321 51.94 19.19 -8.31
CA VAL A 321 51.72 17.75 -8.08
C VAL A 321 51.10 17.51 -6.69
N ASP A 322 51.64 18.15 -5.65
CA ASP A 322 51.13 18.08 -4.28
C ASP A 322 49.70 18.62 -4.18
N GLY A 323 49.40 19.72 -4.89
CA GLY A 323 48.06 20.29 -4.99
C GLY A 323 47.05 19.34 -5.65
N LEU A 324 47.46 18.66 -6.73
CA LEU A 324 46.63 17.66 -7.40
C LEU A 324 46.36 16.44 -6.51
N ILE A 325 47.37 15.93 -5.80
CA ILE A 325 47.21 14.82 -4.85
C ILE A 325 46.25 15.24 -3.73
N SER A 326 46.45 16.42 -3.13
CA SER A 326 45.65 16.88 -2.00
C SER A 326 44.18 17.13 -2.35
N ARG A 327 43.86 17.56 -3.57
CA ARG A 327 42.47 17.87 -3.99
C ARG A 327 41.74 16.68 -4.60
N PHE A 328 42.44 15.82 -5.34
CA PHE A 328 41.82 14.76 -6.14
C PHE A 328 42.03 13.35 -5.58
N THR A 329 42.71 13.21 -4.43
CA THR A 329 42.87 11.93 -3.73
C THR A 329 42.45 12.03 -2.27
N GLU A 330 41.85 10.96 -1.76
CA GLU A 330 41.49 10.78 -0.36
C GLU A 330 42.34 9.66 0.25
N LYS A 331 42.81 9.85 1.48
CA LYS A 331 43.48 8.79 2.25
C LYS A 331 42.42 7.92 2.91
N ALA A 332 42.36 6.64 2.57
CA ALA A 332 41.45 5.72 3.23
C ALA A 332 41.75 5.66 4.74
N ARG A 333 40.70 5.71 5.57
CA ARG A 333 40.74 5.88 7.06
C ARG A 333 41.57 4.83 7.84
N SER A 334 42.15 3.84 7.18
CA SER A 334 42.97 2.78 7.78
C SER A 334 44.09 2.24 6.86
N SER A 335 44.45 2.94 5.77
CA SER A 335 45.47 2.46 4.83
C SER A 335 46.41 3.58 4.37
N THR A 336 47.68 3.22 4.11
CA THR A 336 48.66 4.07 3.41
C THR A 336 48.31 4.26 1.93
N ARG A 337 47.29 3.57 1.42
CA ARG A 337 46.81 3.67 0.04
C ARG A 337 45.85 4.85 -0.12
N SER A 338 46.26 5.84 -0.92
CA SER A 338 45.36 6.91 -1.37
C SER A 338 44.46 6.40 -2.49
N VAL A 339 43.16 6.71 -2.40
CA VAL A 339 42.16 6.41 -3.43
C VAL A 339 41.77 7.72 -4.11
N ALA A 340 41.65 7.73 -5.42
CA ALA A 340 41.18 8.92 -6.11
C ALA A 340 39.69 9.16 -5.85
N LEU A 341 39.33 10.42 -5.61
CA LEU A 341 37.95 10.84 -5.38
C LEU A 341 37.06 10.75 -6.64
N MET A 342 37.64 10.38 -7.80
CA MET A 342 36.91 10.13 -9.06
C MET A 342 36.26 8.73 -9.11
N ALA A 343 35.71 8.24 -8.00
CA ALA A 343 34.96 6.99 -8.01
C ALA A 343 33.51 7.27 -8.46
N CYS A 344 33.17 6.87 -9.68
CA CYS A 344 31.76 6.66 -10.06
C CYS A 344 31.16 5.66 -9.07
N THR A 345 30.23 6.13 -8.23
CA THR A 345 29.44 5.27 -7.34
C THR A 345 28.57 4.36 -8.19
N HIS A 346 29.06 3.15 -8.48
CA HIS A 346 28.24 2.08 -9.04
C HIS A 346 27.43 1.43 -7.92
N GLY A 347 26.13 1.73 -7.89
CA GLY A 347 25.16 0.98 -7.12
C GLY A 347 23.94 1.79 -6.73
N ASP A 348 22.96 1.92 -7.62
CA ASP A 348 21.59 1.51 -7.30
C ASP A 348 20.74 1.36 -8.57
N GLN A 349 19.69 0.56 -8.47
CA GLN A 349 19.01 -0.10 -9.57
C GLN A 349 18.06 0.78 -10.40
N GLY A 350 18.00 0.47 -11.70
CA GLY A 350 16.74 0.47 -12.44
C GLY A 350 16.18 1.81 -12.91
N LEU A 351 16.89 2.53 -13.77
CA LEU A 351 16.31 3.32 -14.87
C LEU A 351 17.44 3.75 -15.83
N ALA A 352 17.15 3.72 -17.14
CA ALA A 352 18.12 3.84 -18.23
C ALA A 352 18.97 5.14 -18.22
N PRO A 353 20.19 5.13 -18.79
CA PRO A 353 21.12 6.26 -18.78
C PRO A 353 20.78 7.28 -19.89
N PRO A 354 21.14 8.55 -19.70
CA PRO A 354 22.28 9.05 -20.48
C PRO A 354 23.18 10.04 -19.71
N PHE A 355 24.35 10.33 -20.26
CA PHE A 355 25.41 11.24 -19.80
C PHE A 355 26.55 10.61 -18.99
N CYS A 356 27.32 9.77 -19.70
CA CYS A 356 28.78 9.85 -19.60
C CYS A 356 29.23 11.29 -19.87
N VAL A 357 30.06 11.84 -18.99
CA VAL A 357 30.72 13.14 -19.15
C VAL A 357 31.48 13.16 -20.48
N HIS A 358 30.87 13.77 -21.50
CA HIS A 358 31.61 14.36 -22.59
C HIS A 358 32.38 15.56 -22.02
N PRO A 359 33.63 15.80 -22.45
CA PRO A 359 34.30 17.07 -22.16
C PRO A 359 33.36 18.20 -22.61
N PRO A 360 33.15 19.25 -21.78
CA PRO A 360 32.23 20.31 -22.11
C PRO A 360 32.59 20.87 -23.48
N GLY A 361 31.58 20.93 -24.36
CA GLY A 361 31.65 21.73 -25.56
C GLY A 361 32.18 23.10 -25.19
N VAL A 362 33.24 23.51 -25.88
CA VAL A 362 33.86 24.82 -25.76
C VAL A 362 32.76 25.85 -26.00
N VAL A 363 32.28 26.48 -24.92
CA VAL A 363 31.53 27.71 -25.01
C VAL A 363 32.57 28.76 -25.38
N ASP A 364 32.42 29.31 -26.58
CA ASP A 364 33.26 30.35 -27.15
C ASP A 364 33.35 31.53 -26.17
N LEU A 365 34.54 31.72 -25.59
CA LEU A 365 34.91 32.90 -24.78
C LEU A 365 35.67 33.92 -25.60
N THR A 366 35.42 33.97 -26.91
CA THR A 366 35.87 35.09 -27.75
C THR A 366 34.66 35.73 -28.38
N GLY A 367 34.31 36.91 -27.88
CA GLY A 367 33.43 37.83 -28.59
C GLY A 367 34.08 38.22 -29.92
N ASN A 368 33.82 37.43 -30.96
CA ASN A 368 34.01 37.86 -32.32
C ASN A 368 33.03 37.11 -33.21
N SER A 369 32.02 37.83 -33.66
CA SER A 369 31.14 37.43 -34.75
C SER A 369 31.99 37.07 -35.97
N ASN A 370 31.92 35.82 -36.44
CA ASN A 370 31.75 35.53 -37.86
C ASN A 370 31.52 34.03 -38.12
N PHE A 371 30.40 33.79 -38.81
CA PHE A 371 30.04 32.59 -39.56
C PHE A 371 31.22 31.93 -40.30
N PHE A 372 31.31 30.60 -40.28
CA PHE A 372 31.01 29.73 -41.43
C PHE A 372 31.25 28.23 -41.09
N THR A 373 30.25 27.42 -41.42
CA THR A 373 30.30 25.96 -41.74
C THR A 373 31.29 25.65 -42.89
N PRO A 374 31.66 24.40 -43.20
CA PRO A 374 31.08 23.12 -42.78
C PRO A 374 31.98 22.20 -41.94
#